data_AF-A0AAV0RA62-F1
#
_entry.id   AF-A0AAV0RA62-F1
#
_cell.length_a   1.000
_cell.length_b   1.000
_cell.length_c   1.000
_cell.angle_alpha   90.00
_cell.angle_beta   90.00
_cell.angle_gamma   90.00
#
_symmetry.space_group_name_H-M   'P 1'
#
loop_
_entity.id
_entity.type
_entity.pdbx_description
1 polymer ?
#
loop_
_entity_poly.entity_id
_entity_poly.type
_entity_poly.pdbx_seq_one_letter_code
_entity_poly.pdbx_strand_id
1 'polypeptide(L)'
;MMLEFRAGKMHLEGKRVVPDTRKGLVRIDRGEEGLIHFQWLDRTLNAVEDDQIIFPEEAVFEKVGQASGRVYILKFNTDDRKFFFWMQHVCSAFSGFINDDSFLYLYMPEILEEEPDTSALQTSEEMVEDDISSRAGNIVLPNLGSGSMSDVTSSSGPVRLEDLQRILSNIEPGGINSDLL
;
A
#
# COMPACT_ATOMS: atom_id res chain seq x y z
N MET A 1 -11.30 -5.45 -10.94
CA MET A 1 -10.97 -6.55 -11.86
C MET A 1 -10.23 -6.00 -13.06
N MET A 2 -8.90 -6.03 -13.03
CA MET A 2 -8.06 -5.63 -14.17
C MET A 2 -7.87 -6.79 -15.16
N LEU A 3 -7.62 -8.01 -14.64
CA LEU A 3 -7.37 -9.18 -15.49
C LEU A 3 -7.57 -10.51 -14.76
N GLU A 4 -8.12 -11.51 -15.45
CA GLU A 4 -8.09 -12.89 -14.99
C GLU A 4 -7.91 -13.90 -16.13
N PHE A 5 -7.20 -14.99 -15.87
CA PHE A 5 -7.01 -16.06 -16.85
C PHE A 5 -6.74 -17.43 -16.19
N ARG A 6 -7.10 -18.50 -16.90
CA ARG A 6 -6.95 -19.87 -16.39
C ARG A 6 -5.54 -20.38 -16.59
N ALA A 7 -4.78 -20.49 -15.51
CA ALA A 7 -3.43 -21.03 -15.50
C ALA A 7 -3.16 -21.83 -14.22
N GLY A 8 -2.41 -22.93 -14.35
CA GLY A 8 -1.88 -23.64 -13.18
C GLY A 8 -0.51 -23.10 -12.80
N LYS A 9 -0.14 -23.19 -11.53
CA LYS A 9 1.22 -22.89 -11.05
C LYS A 9 2.16 -24.07 -11.30
N MET A 10 3.45 -23.85 -11.16
CA MET A 10 4.47 -24.89 -11.24
C MET A 10 5.45 -24.71 -10.08
N HIS A 11 6.01 -25.82 -9.60
CA HIS A 11 6.91 -25.86 -8.46
C HIS A 11 8.30 -26.30 -8.90
N LEU A 12 9.33 -25.83 -8.20
CA LEU A 12 10.69 -26.29 -8.43
C LEU A 12 10.98 -27.52 -7.57
N GLU A 13 11.16 -28.66 -8.23
CA GLU A 13 11.61 -29.91 -7.60
C GLU A 13 13.10 -30.11 -7.93
N GLY A 14 13.96 -29.70 -6.99
CA GLY A 14 15.42 -29.72 -7.18
C GLY A 14 15.86 -28.77 -8.30
N LYS A 15 16.16 -29.32 -9.48
CA LYS A 15 16.54 -28.55 -10.69
C LYS A 15 15.47 -28.53 -11.77
N ARG A 16 14.29 -29.11 -11.51
CA ARG A 16 13.25 -29.31 -12.53
C ARG A 16 11.98 -28.56 -12.13
N VAL A 17 11.39 -27.83 -13.08
CA VAL A 17 10.09 -27.18 -12.90
C VAL A 17 8.99 -28.20 -13.24
N VAL A 18 8.10 -28.45 -12.28
CA VAL A 18 7.05 -29.48 -12.38
C VAL A 18 5.68 -28.82 -12.27
N PRO A 19 4.74 -29.08 -13.21
CA PRO A 19 3.43 -28.44 -13.18
C PRO A 19 2.58 -28.94 -12.01
N ASP A 20 1.92 -28.00 -11.32
CA ASP A 20 0.78 -28.30 -10.45
C ASP A 20 -0.42 -28.65 -11.35
N THR A 21 -1.01 -29.82 -11.12
CA THR A 21 -2.11 -30.35 -11.95
C THR A 21 -3.47 -29.74 -11.63
N ARG A 22 -3.57 -28.98 -10.54
CA ARG A 22 -4.83 -28.37 -10.09
C ARG A 22 -5.32 -27.29 -11.03
N LYS A 23 -6.64 -27.11 -11.08
CA LYS A 23 -7.27 -26.06 -11.89
C LYS A 23 -7.06 -24.72 -11.22
N GLY A 24 -6.21 -23.88 -11.80
CA GLY A 24 -5.86 -22.58 -11.26
C GLY A 24 -6.53 -21.43 -12.02
N LEU A 25 -6.64 -20.29 -11.33
CA LEU A 25 -6.96 -19.00 -11.92
C LEU A 25 -5.90 -18.00 -11.45
N VAL A 26 -5.26 -17.32 -12.40
CA VAL A 26 -4.48 -16.13 -12.09
C VAL A 26 -5.43 -14.94 -12.16
N ARG A 27 -5.37 -14.09 -11.14
CA ARG A 27 -6.10 -12.82 -11.07
C ARG A 27 -5.10 -11.70 -10.78
N ILE A 28 -5.18 -10.64 -11.56
CA ILE A 28 -4.46 -9.40 -11.31
C ILE A 28 -5.48 -8.33 -10.98
N ASP A 29 -5.35 -7.75 -9.79
CA ASP A 29 -6.27 -6.75 -9.30
C ASP A 29 -5.59 -5.71 -8.43
N ARG A 30 -6.20 -4.51 -8.35
CA ARG A 30 -5.77 -3.47 -7.43
C ARG A 30 -6.54 -3.62 -6.12
N GLY A 31 -5.80 -3.80 -5.03
CA GLY A 31 -6.35 -3.87 -3.67
C GLY A 31 -6.90 -2.52 -3.20
N GLU A 32 -7.56 -2.52 -2.04
CA GLU A 32 -8.12 -1.31 -1.42
C GLU A 32 -7.02 -0.32 -0.99
N GLU A 33 -5.83 -0.84 -0.70
CA GLU A 33 -4.60 -0.11 -0.42
C GLU A 33 -3.96 0.52 -1.68
N GLY A 34 -4.55 0.28 -2.85
CA GLY A 34 -4.03 0.79 -4.12
C GLY A 34 -2.82 0.03 -4.68
N LEU A 35 -2.43 -1.10 -4.08
CA LEU A 35 -1.35 -1.97 -4.55
C LEU A 35 -1.85 -3.01 -5.55
N ILE A 36 -0.98 -3.48 -6.44
CA ILE A 36 -1.31 -4.51 -7.44
C ILE A 36 -1.03 -5.89 -6.86
N HIS A 37 -2.07 -6.72 -6.80
CA HIS A 37 -2.02 -8.10 -6.38
C HIS A 37 -1.99 -9.02 -7.60
N PHE A 38 -0.96 -9.84 -7.69
CA PHE A 38 -0.91 -11.00 -8.58
C PHE A 38 -1.24 -12.25 -7.76
N GLN A 39 -2.47 -12.71 -7.90
CA GLN A 39 -3.02 -13.81 -7.12
C GLN A 39 -3.12 -15.09 -7.95
N TRP A 40 -2.84 -16.22 -7.31
CA TRP A 40 -3.19 -17.54 -7.80
C TRP A 40 -4.25 -18.19 -6.90
N LEU A 41 -5.34 -18.63 -7.51
CA LEU A 41 -6.48 -19.24 -6.84
C LEU A 41 -6.65 -20.69 -7.28
N ASP A 42 -6.87 -21.59 -6.31
CA ASP A 42 -7.35 -22.94 -6.59
C ASP A 42 -8.85 -22.88 -6.90
N ARG A 43 -9.24 -23.23 -8.12
CA ARG A 43 -10.65 -23.18 -8.56
C ARG A 43 -11.50 -24.31 -7.99
N THR A 44 -10.90 -25.36 -7.45
CA THR A 44 -11.60 -26.45 -6.78
C THR A 44 -12.04 -26.01 -5.38
N LEU A 45 -11.12 -25.35 -4.66
CA LEU A 45 -11.36 -24.86 -3.30
C LEU A 45 -11.94 -23.45 -3.27
N ASN A 46 -11.86 -22.74 -4.40
CA ASN A 46 -12.19 -21.32 -4.54
C ASN A 46 -11.46 -20.45 -3.50
N ALA A 47 -10.17 -20.75 -3.30
CA ALA A 47 -9.32 -20.10 -2.30
C ALA A 47 -8.07 -19.52 -2.97
N VAL A 48 -7.69 -18.31 -2.55
CA VAL A 48 -6.38 -17.72 -2.89
C VAL A 48 -5.33 -18.48 -2.11
N GLU A 49 -4.34 -19.04 -2.81
CA GLU A 49 -3.20 -19.71 -2.15
C GLU A 49 -1.94 -18.88 -2.20
N ASP A 50 -1.73 -18.15 -3.29
CA ASP A 50 -0.57 -17.29 -3.48
C ASP A 50 -1.05 -15.88 -3.81
N ASP A 51 -0.45 -14.89 -3.18
CA ASP A 51 -0.70 -13.47 -3.43
C ASP A 51 0.65 -12.74 -3.44
N GLN A 52 1.00 -12.12 -4.56
CA GLN A 52 2.22 -11.34 -4.71
C GLN A 52 1.86 -9.89 -4.98
N ILE A 53 2.30 -8.99 -4.11
CA ILE A 53 2.26 -7.56 -4.39
C ILE A 53 3.37 -7.24 -5.40
N ILE A 54 3.03 -6.52 -6.45
CA ILE A 54 3.96 -6.11 -7.51
C ILE A 54 4.00 -4.59 -7.58
N PHE A 55 5.20 -4.02 -7.41
CA PHE A 55 5.42 -2.60 -7.66
C PHE A 55 5.67 -2.31 -9.15
N PRO A 56 5.44 -1.07 -9.60
CA PRO A 56 5.87 -0.62 -10.91
C PRO A 56 7.27 -1.07 -11.26
N GLU A 57 7.42 -1.61 -12.48
CA GLU A 57 8.70 -2.02 -13.06
C GLU A 57 9.47 -3.11 -12.31
N GLU A 58 8.90 -3.65 -11.22
CA GLU A 58 9.57 -4.61 -10.35
C GLU A 58 9.53 -6.02 -10.94
N ALA A 59 8.50 -6.37 -11.70
CA ALA A 59 8.33 -7.71 -12.23
C ALA A 59 7.89 -7.73 -13.70
N VAL A 60 8.36 -8.74 -14.42
CA VAL A 60 8.00 -9.02 -15.81
C VAL A 60 7.26 -10.35 -15.88
N PHE A 61 6.18 -10.38 -16.65
CA PHE A 61 5.45 -11.62 -16.96
C PHE A 61 5.59 -11.93 -18.45
N GLU A 62 6.41 -12.94 -18.76
CA GLU A 62 6.80 -13.26 -20.13
C GLU A 62 6.61 -14.74 -20.46
N LYS A 63 6.60 -15.06 -21.75
CA LYS A 63 6.51 -16.44 -22.24
C LYS A 63 7.87 -17.13 -22.18
N VAL A 64 7.91 -18.35 -21.65
CA VAL A 64 9.16 -19.14 -21.59
C VAL A 64 9.43 -19.77 -22.96
N GLY A 65 10.39 -19.22 -23.71
CA GLY A 65 10.73 -19.69 -25.06
C GLY A 65 11.27 -21.13 -25.13
N GLN A 66 11.89 -21.62 -24.06
CA GLN A 66 12.46 -22.98 -24.00
C GLN A 66 11.41 -24.06 -23.68
N ALA A 67 10.20 -23.67 -23.27
CA ALA A 67 9.16 -24.58 -22.83
C ALA A 67 8.09 -24.78 -23.92
N SER A 68 7.16 -25.72 -23.69
CA SER A 68 5.93 -25.79 -24.48
C SER A 68 5.26 -24.42 -24.46
N GLY A 69 4.79 -23.92 -25.61
CA GLY A 69 4.36 -22.53 -25.83
C GLY A 69 3.14 -22.03 -25.03
N ARG A 70 2.84 -22.66 -23.90
CA ARG A 70 1.82 -22.33 -22.91
C ARG A 70 2.43 -22.01 -21.54
N VAL A 71 3.75 -22.06 -21.39
CA VAL A 71 4.44 -21.77 -20.12
C VAL A 71 4.88 -20.31 -20.08
N TYR A 72 4.63 -19.67 -18.95
CA TYR A 72 4.94 -18.28 -18.65
C TYR A 72 5.67 -18.18 -17.31
N ILE A 73 6.41 -17.11 -17.12
CA ILE A 73 7.17 -16.83 -15.91
C ILE A 73 6.86 -15.41 -15.44
N LEU A 74 6.55 -15.28 -14.15
CA LEU A 74 6.64 -14.02 -13.43
C LEU A 74 8.02 -13.96 -12.78
N LYS A 75 8.85 -12.99 -13.18
CA LYS A 75 10.20 -12.80 -12.69
C LYS A 75 10.32 -11.43 -12.07
N PHE A 76 10.82 -11.37 -10.84
CA PHE A 76 11.17 -10.11 -10.19
C PHE A 76 12.57 -9.65 -10.64
N ASN A 77 12.73 -8.35 -10.84
CA ASN A 77 13.97 -7.72 -11.29
C ASN A 77 14.92 -7.43 -10.12
N THR A 78 14.36 -7.25 -8.93
CA THR A 78 15.05 -6.88 -7.69
C THR A 78 15.62 -8.09 -6.93
N ASP A 79 15.12 -9.30 -7.21
CA ASP A 79 15.56 -10.55 -6.57
C ASP A 79 15.46 -11.76 -7.50
N ASP A 80 15.77 -12.96 -6.99
CA ASP A 80 15.78 -14.21 -7.76
C ASP A 80 14.43 -14.96 -7.77
N ARG A 81 13.35 -14.37 -7.24
CA ARG A 81 12.03 -15.01 -7.22
C ARG A 81 11.49 -15.18 -8.64
N LYS A 82 11.07 -16.41 -8.92
CA LYS A 82 10.53 -16.84 -10.20
C LYS A 82 9.32 -17.72 -9.96
N PHE A 83 8.19 -17.33 -10.52
CA PHE A 83 6.96 -18.09 -10.45
C PHE A 83 6.59 -18.55 -11.86
N PHE A 84 6.43 -19.86 -12.03
CA PHE A 84 6.13 -20.46 -13.33
C PHE A 84 4.66 -20.83 -13.40
N PHE A 85 4.05 -20.55 -14.55
CA PHE A 85 2.64 -20.80 -14.80
C PHE A 85 2.45 -21.48 -16.15
N TRP A 86 1.44 -22.35 -16.26
CA TRP A 86 1.06 -22.99 -17.51
C TRP A 86 -0.41 -22.71 -17.84
N MET A 87 -0.66 -22.21 -19.05
CA MET A 87 -2.01 -21.83 -19.49
C MET A 87 -2.90 -23.07 -19.65
N GLN A 88 -4.01 -23.10 -18.91
CA GLN A 88 -4.99 -24.20 -18.94
C GLN A 88 -6.03 -24.02 -20.05
N HIS A 89 -6.22 -22.79 -20.52
CA HIS A 89 -7.08 -22.49 -21.65
C HIS A 89 -6.40 -21.50 -22.58
N VAL A 90 -6.47 -21.76 -23.89
CA VAL A 90 -5.98 -20.81 -24.89
C VAL A 90 -7.09 -19.78 -25.08
N CYS A 91 -6.89 -18.57 -24.59
CA CYS A 91 -7.76 -17.44 -24.92
C CYS A 91 -7.09 -16.68 -26.07
N SER A 92 -7.72 -16.61 -27.24
CA SER A 92 -7.10 -15.96 -28.41
C SER A 92 -6.90 -14.46 -28.20
N ALA A 93 -7.75 -13.82 -27.39
CA ALA A 93 -7.58 -12.42 -26.99
C ALA A 93 -6.30 -12.26 -26.14
N PHE A 94 -6.11 -13.15 -25.17
CA PHE A 94 -4.96 -13.12 -24.26
C PHE A 94 -3.63 -13.40 -24.97
N SER A 95 -3.63 -14.27 -25.99
CA SER A 95 -2.44 -14.56 -26.79
C SER A 95 -1.89 -13.34 -27.53
N GLY A 96 -2.69 -12.32 -27.82
CA GLY A 96 -2.23 -11.10 -28.48
C GLY A 96 -1.46 -10.19 -27.54
N PHE A 97 -1.92 -10.08 -26.28
CA PHE A 97 -1.38 -9.11 -25.33
C PHE A 97 -0.09 -9.55 -24.62
N ILE A 98 0.12 -10.86 -24.37
CA ILE A 98 1.30 -11.32 -23.60
C ILE A 98 2.57 -11.42 -24.46
N ASN A 99 2.48 -11.33 -25.79
CA ASN A 99 3.70 -11.30 -26.61
C ASN A 99 4.37 -9.91 -26.60
N ASP A 100 3.72 -8.93 -25.97
CA ASP A 100 4.34 -7.64 -25.68
C ASP A 100 5.00 -7.73 -24.30
N ASP A 101 6.32 -7.51 -24.25
CA ASP A 101 7.12 -7.52 -23.01
C ASP A 101 6.58 -6.49 -21.97
N SER A 102 5.67 -5.63 -22.40
CA SER A 102 4.98 -4.59 -21.64
C SER A 102 3.70 -5.06 -20.94
N PHE A 103 3.35 -6.35 -20.95
CA PHE A 103 2.03 -6.80 -20.47
C PHE A 103 1.72 -6.39 -19.02
N LEU A 104 2.65 -6.42 -18.07
CA LEU A 104 2.38 -5.85 -16.74
C LEU A 104 2.41 -4.32 -16.71
N TYR A 105 3.36 -3.72 -17.43
CA TYR A 105 3.53 -2.27 -17.51
C TYR A 105 2.28 -1.57 -18.08
N LEU A 106 1.61 -2.17 -19.06
CA LEU A 106 0.42 -1.61 -19.71
C LEU A 106 -0.80 -1.58 -18.77
N TYR A 107 -0.88 -2.53 -17.85
CA TYR A 107 -1.96 -2.61 -16.86
C TYR A 107 -1.67 -1.83 -15.59
N MET A 108 -0.50 -1.21 -15.52
CA MET A 108 -0.14 -0.29 -14.49
C MET A 108 -0.26 1.13 -15.08
N PRO A 109 -1.46 1.75 -15.10
CA PRO A 109 -1.49 3.18 -15.34
C PRO A 109 -0.59 3.80 -14.28
N GLU A 110 0.22 4.79 -14.70
CA GLU A 110 1.02 5.60 -13.80
C GLU A 110 0.24 5.78 -12.50
N ILE A 111 0.90 5.53 -11.37
CA ILE A 111 0.42 6.05 -10.10
C ILE A 111 0.34 7.55 -10.36
N LEU A 112 -0.83 8.06 -10.75
CA LEU A 112 -1.08 9.48 -10.76
C LEU A 112 -0.80 9.84 -9.31
N GLU A 113 0.33 10.51 -9.11
CA GLU A 113 0.52 11.43 -8.02
C GLU A 113 -0.66 12.40 -8.12
N GLU A 114 -1.83 12.00 -7.60
CA GLU A 114 -2.64 12.95 -6.87
C GLU A 114 -1.76 13.31 -5.69
N GLU A 115 -0.91 14.32 -5.90
CA GLU A 115 -0.52 15.24 -4.85
C GLU A 115 -1.78 15.41 -4.00
N PRO A 116 -1.80 15.02 -2.72
CA PRO A 116 -2.89 15.43 -1.87
C PRO A 116 -2.83 16.94 -1.93
N ASP A 117 -3.79 17.56 -2.63
CA ASP A 117 -3.95 19.00 -2.64
C ASP A 117 -3.89 19.43 -1.18
N THR A 118 -2.75 19.97 -0.76
CA THR A 118 -2.58 20.64 0.51
C THR A 118 -3.28 21.98 0.38
N SER A 119 -4.58 21.95 0.10
CA SER A 119 -5.46 23.10 -0.01
C SER A 119 -6.24 23.24 1.29
N ALA A 120 -5.50 23.33 2.40
CA ALA A 120 -6.03 23.83 3.67
C ALA A 120 -4.90 24.41 4.52
N LEU A 121 -4.28 25.50 4.06
CA LEU A 121 -3.68 26.56 4.90
C LEU A 121 -3.18 27.70 4.00
N GLN A 122 -4.12 28.38 3.35
CA GLN A 122 -3.88 29.78 3.01
C GLN A 122 -4.15 30.58 4.28
N THR A 123 -3.07 30.85 5.01
CA THR A 123 -2.91 32.07 5.79
C THR A 123 -3.30 33.24 4.91
N SER A 124 -4.48 33.80 5.13
CA SER A 124 -4.85 35.10 4.58
C SER A 124 -4.22 36.18 5.46
N GLU A 125 -2.99 36.56 5.17
CA GLU A 125 -2.45 37.87 5.54
C GLU A 125 -2.84 38.85 4.43
N GLU A 126 -4.04 39.41 4.53
CA GLU A 126 -4.41 40.61 3.79
C GLU A 126 -4.25 41.81 4.72
N MET A 127 -3.19 42.58 4.48
CA MET A 127 -2.96 43.87 5.11
C MET A 127 -3.98 44.87 4.54
N VAL A 128 -4.98 45.23 5.33
CA VAL A 128 -5.77 46.45 5.12
C VAL A 128 -5.63 47.32 6.35
N GLU A 129 -4.78 48.34 6.21
CA GLU A 129 -4.80 49.51 7.08
C GLU A 129 -6.06 50.31 6.76
N ASP A 130 -6.97 50.41 7.72
CA ASP A 130 -8.02 51.43 7.70
C ASP A 130 -8.15 52.08 9.09
N ASP A 131 -7.56 53.26 9.18
CA ASP A 131 -7.83 54.28 10.18
C ASP A 131 -9.30 54.73 10.05
N ILE A 132 -10.17 54.44 11.02
CA ILE A 132 -11.29 55.33 11.36
C ILE A 132 -11.70 55.27 12.84
N SER A 133 -11.26 56.30 13.57
CA SER A 133 -12.11 57.19 14.37
C SER A 133 -12.91 56.64 15.57
N SER A 134 -12.45 57.04 16.75
CA SER A 134 -13.13 56.98 18.05
C SER A 134 -14.57 57.50 18.06
N ARG A 135 -15.50 56.78 18.70
CA ARG A 135 -16.68 57.39 19.35
C ARG A 135 -17.23 56.53 20.49
N ALA A 136 -17.48 57.19 21.61
CA ALA A 136 -17.74 56.66 22.95
C ALA A 136 -19.08 55.93 23.16
N GLY A 137 -19.15 55.17 24.27
CA GLY A 137 -20.32 55.22 25.16
C GLY A 137 -20.84 53.89 25.70
N ASN A 138 -20.45 53.57 26.94
CA ASN A 138 -21.28 53.10 28.06
C ASN A 138 -22.13 51.81 27.91
N ILE A 139 -21.96 50.85 28.85
CA ILE A 139 -22.99 50.38 29.82
C ILE A 139 -22.57 49.04 30.49
N VAL A 140 -22.26 49.15 31.80
CA VAL A 140 -22.68 48.30 32.94
C VAL A 140 -22.21 46.83 33.07
N LEU A 141 -21.40 46.59 34.12
CA LEU A 141 -21.18 45.32 34.86
C LEU A 141 -22.35 45.11 35.87
N PRO A 142 -22.71 43.88 36.34
CA PRO A 142 -21.95 43.22 37.42
C PRO A 142 -21.97 41.65 37.45
N ASN A 143 -20.79 41.05 37.68
CA ASN A 143 -20.43 40.06 38.73
C ASN A 143 -21.15 38.71 39.00
N LEU A 144 -20.37 37.79 39.61
CA LEU A 144 -20.61 36.44 40.22
C LEU A 144 -20.56 35.23 39.26
N GLY A 145 -19.85 34.12 39.51
CA GLY A 145 -19.06 33.66 40.66
C GLY A 145 -18.64 32.19 40.46
N SER A 146 -17.42 31.86 40.92
CA SER A 146 -16.87 30.56 41.40
C SER A 146 -17.57 29.24 41.06
N GLY A 147 -16.84 28.28 40.48
CA GLY A 147 -17.22 26.86 40.49
C GLY A 147 -16.27 25.95 39.71
N SER A 148 -15.25 25.43 40.39
CA SER A 148 -14.24 24.45 39.94
C SER A 148 -14.81 23.27 39.14
N MET A 149 -14.28 23.05 37.93
CA MET A 149 -14.26 21.74 37.26
C MET A 149 -12.88 21.60 36.62
N SER A 150 -12.22 20.48 36.89
CA SER A 150 -10.84 20.15 36.54
C SER A 150 -10.57 20.29 35.04
N ASP A 151 -9.66 21.19 34.68
CA ASP A 151 -9.06 21.22 33.35
C ASP A 151 -8.19 19.97 33.16
N VAL A 152 -8.67 19.02 32.34
CA VAL A 152 -7.78 18.10 31.65
C VAL A 152 -7.14 18.92 30.53
N THR A 153 -6.01 19.55 30.82
CA THR A 153 -5.27 20.30 29.81
C THR A 153 -4.63 19.30 28.85
N SER A 154 -5.36 18.89 27.81
CA SER A 154 -4.71 18.52 26.55
C SER A 154 -4.06 19.79 26.02
N SER A 155 -2.79 20.01 26.37
CA SER A 155 -2.05 21.16 25.87
C SER A 155 -1.87 20.97 24.36
N SER A 156 -2.76 21.59 23.58
CA SER A 156 -2.63 21.74 22.13
C SER A 156 -1.58 22.83 21.83
N GLY A 157 -0.37 22.64 22.37
CA GLY A 157 0.80 23.48 22.15
C GLY A 157 1.96 22.63 21.60
N PRO A 158 3.00 23.26 21.04
CA PRO A 158 4.17 22.54 20.56
C PRO A 158 4.77 21.68 21.67
N VAL A 159 5.00 20.39 21.39
CA VAL A 159 5.59 19.45 22.36
C VAL A 159 6.94 19.98 22.83
N ARG A 160 7.11 20.14 24.13
CA ARG A 160 8.35 20.68 24.71
C ARG A 160 9.38 19.56 24.87
N LEU A 161 10.66 19.91 24.73
CA LEU A 161 11.76 18.95 24.84
C LEU A 161 11.80 18.25 26.21
N GLU A 162 11.40 18.97 27.27
CA GLU A 162 11.27 18.46 28.64
C GLU A 162 10.23 17.34 28.76
N ASP A 163 9.13 17.41 28.00
CA ASP A 163 8.08 16.39 28.00
C ASP A 163 8.57 15.10 27.32
N LEU A 164 9.31 15.23 26.21
CA LEU A 164 9.92 14.10 25.52
C LEU A 164 10.94 13.36 26.39
N GLN A 165 11.80 14.10 27.11
CA GLN A 165 12.79 13.52 28.01
C GLN A 165 12.13 12.73 29.15
N ARG A 166 11.00 13.21 29.66
CA ARG A 166 10.22 12.55 30.70
C ARG A 166 9.57 11.24 30.25
N ILE A 167 9.12 11.19 28.99
CA ILE A 167 8.54 9.96 28.41
C ILE A 167 9.63 8.90 28.27
N LEU A 168 10.79 9.28 27.73
CA LEU A 168 11.89 8.36 27.49
C LEU A 168 12.54 7.82 28.77
N SER A 169 12.54 8.60 29.87
CA SER A 169 13.09 8.13 31.15
C SER A 169 12.28 6.99 31.79
N ASN A 170 11.01 6.81 31.41
CA ASN A 170 10.15 5.74 31.95
C ASN A 170 10.19 4.47 31.11
N ILE A 171 10.96 4.44 30.02
CA ILE A 171 11.15 3.27 29.18
C ILE A 171 12.48 2.62 29.60
N GLU A 172 12.45 1.77 30.62
CA GLU A 172 13.59 0.89 30.90
C GLU A 172 13.72 -0.14 29.77
N PRO A 173 14.94 -0.42 29.28
CA PRO A 173 15.17 -1.56 28.40
C PRO A 173 14.99 -2.84 29.23
N GLY A 174 13.88 -3.55 29.00
CA GLY A 174 13.59 -4.84 29.60
C GLY A 174 14.77 -5.80 29.43
N GLY A 175 15.26 -6.30 30.56
CA GLY A 175 16.48 -7.08 30.69
C GLY A 175 16.53 -8.34 29.83
N ILE A 176 17.67 -8.51 29.17
CA ILE A 176 18.18 -9.79 28.70
C ILE A 176 18.37 -10.73 29.90
N ASN A 177 17.43 -11.65 30.12
CA ASN A 177 17.65 -12.80 31.00
C ASN A 177 18.62 -13.77 30.31
N SER A 178 19.90 -13.65 30.64
CA SER A 178 20.91 -14.69 30.44
C SER A 178 21.10 -15.43 31.76
N ASP A 179 20.43 -16.57 31.92
CA ASP A 179 20.69 -17.63 32.91
C ASP A 179 19.97 -18.88 32.37
N LEU A 180 20.45 -20.13 32.33
CA LEU A 180 21.66 -20.84 32.70
C LEU A 180 21.50 -22.26 32.09
N LEU A 181 22.61 -22.87 31.63
CA LEU A 181 22.87 -24.32 31.45
C LEU A 181 21.87 -25.21 30.70
#